data_AF-A0A925TLD2-F1
#
_entry.id   AF-A0A925TLD2-F1
#
_cell.length_a   1.000
_cell.length_b   1.000
_cell.length_c   1.000
_cell.angle_alpha   90.00
_cell.angle_beta   90.00
_cell.angle_gamma   90.00
#
_symmetry.space_group_name_H-M   'P 1'
#
loop_
_entity.id
_entity.type
_entity.pdbx_description
1 polymer ?
#
loop_
_entity_poly.entity_id
_entity_poly.type
_entity_poly.pdbx_seq_one_letter_code
_entity_poly.pdbx_strand_id
1 'polypeptide(L)'
;MPLSPMRFVTRFSLLAALLASLFFVLGCGRSGEPFPVRAFLTAPDNLQGNRYTLEAEIDQQINWREGVGRLIAVRTLREDTRLPVFIADSMNANLLVAQRYRFEVSVRKGGLLYVERLKKL
;
A
#
# COMPACT_ATOMS: atom_id res chain seq x y z
N MET A 1 -3.29 -51.06 -30.14
CA MET A 1 -3.84 -49.72 -30.44
C MET A 1 -2.92 -48.67 -29.82
N PRO A 2 -2.14 -47.90 -30.60
CA PRO A 2 -1.26 -46.88 -30.03
C PRO A 2 -2.09 -45.67 -29.62
N LEU A 3 -1.99 -45.26 -28.35
CA LEU A 3 -2.59 -44.03 -27.86
C LEU A 3 -1.92 -42.84 -28.54
N SER A 4 -2.70 -42.06 -29.28
CA SER A 4 -2.20 -40.89 -30.02
C SER A 4 -1.60 -39.85 -29.04
N PRO A 5 -0.41 -39.28 -29.34
CA PRO A 5 0.28 -38.30 -28.50
C PRO A 5 -0.49 -36.98 -28.35
N MET A 6 -1.53 -36.78 -29.16
CA MET A 6 -2.30 -35.54 -29.30
C MET A 6 -3.22 -35.27 -28.09
N ARG A 7 -3.57 -36.30 -27.32
CA ARG A 7 -4.39 -36.19 -26.09
C ARG A 7 -3.59 -35.74 -24.85
N PHE A 8 -2.26 -35.85 -24.89
CA PHE A 8 -1.39 -35.50 -23.76
C PHE A 8 -1.05 -34.00 -23.76
N VAL A 9 -0.80 -33.43 -24.94
CA VAL A 9 -0.50 -32.01 -25.14
C VAL A 9 -1.67 -31.11 -24.74
N THR A 10 -2.90 -31.51 -25.08
CA THR A 10 -4.12 -30.75 -24.75
C THR A 10 -4.38 -30.66 -23.26
N ARG A 11 -4.08 -31.72 -22.49
CA ARG A 11 -4.24 -31.73 -21.03
C ARG A 11 -3.20 -30.88 -20.32
N PHE A 12 -1.97 -30.83 -20.84
CA PHE A 12 -0.90 -29.98 -20.31
C PHE A 12 -1.19 -28.49 -20.53
N SER A 13 -1.68 -28.10 -21.71
CA SER A 13 -2.06 -26.71 -22.00
C SER A 13 -3.24 -26.23 -21.15
N LEU A 14 -4.23 -27.09 -20.90
CA LEU A 14 -5.35 -26.76 -20.01
C LEU A 14 -4.89 -26.55 -18.57
N LEU A 15 -3.97 -27.38 -18.06
CA LEU A 15 -3.42 -27.25 -16.72
C LEU A 15 -2.58 -25.97 -16.57
N ALA A 16 -1.75 -25.65 -17.56
CA ALA A 16 -0.95 -24.43 -17.58
C ALA A 16 -1.81 -23.16 -17.60
N ALA A 17 -2.91 -23.16 -18.38
CA ALA A 17 -3.86 -22.05 -18.41
C ALA A 17 -4.58 -21.86 -17.08
N LEU A 18 -4.88 -22.95 -16.37
CA LEU A 18 -5.54 -22.93 -15.06
C LEU A 18 -4.61 -22.44 -13.93
N LEU A 19 -3.32 -22.79 -13.99
CA LEU A 19 -2.32 -22.21 -13.09
C LEU A 19 -2.09 -20.72 -13.38
N ALA A 20 -1.99 -20.33 -14.65
CA ALA A 20 -1.78 -18.94 -15.04
C ALA A 20 -2.94 -18.03 -14.60
N SER A 21 -4.19 -18.50 -14.71
CA SER A 21 -5.35 -17.73 -14.24
C SER A 21 -5.40 -17.59 -12.72
N LEU A 22 -4.98 -18.62 -11.97
CA LEU A 22 -4.91 -18.56 -10.51
C LEU A 22 -3.87 -17.53 -10.01
N PHE A 23 -2.73 -17.41 -10.69
CA PHE A 23 -1.71 -16.39 -10.39
C PHE A 23 -2.21 -14.96 -10.66
N PHE A 24 -3.04 -14.76 -11.69
CA PHE A 24 -3.62 -13.45 -11.99
C PHE A 24 -4.64 -13.00 -10.94
N VAL A 25 -5.43 -13.92 -10.37
CA VAL A 25 -6.45 -13.58 -9.35
C VAL A 25 -5.82 -13.23 -8.00
N LEU A 26 -4.68 -13.83 -7.65
CA LEU A 26 -3.95 -13.53 -6.41
C LEU A 26 -3.23 -12.17 -6.42
N GLY A 27 -3.09 -11.53 -7.60
CA GLY A 27 -2.43 -10.23 -7.76
C GLY A 27 -3.26 -9.02 -7.35
N CYS A 28 -4.55 -9.18 -7.06
CA CYS A 28 -5.40 -8.11 -6.55
C CYS A 28 -5.15 -7.90 -5.05
N GLY A 29 -4.10 -7.15 -4.73
CA GLY A 29 -3.81 -6.71 -3.37
C GLY A 29 -5.06 -6.09 -2.75
N ARG A 30 -5.57 -6.72 -1.69
CA ARG A 30 -6.67 -6.18 -0.88
C ARG A 30 -6.31 -4.75 -0.49
N SER A 31 -7.05 -3.78 -1.03
CA SER A 31 -7.03 -2.40 -0.56
C SER A 31 -7.38 -2.44 0.93
N GLY A 32 -6.48 -1.97 1.80
CA GLY A 32 -6.72 -1.92 3.24
C GLY A 32 -7.95 -1.07 3.58
N GLU A 33 -8.50 -1.26 4.78
CA GLU A 33 -9.63 -0.46 5.29
C GLU A 33 -9.29 1.05 5.20
N PRO A 34 -10.23 1.93 4.82
CA PRO A 34 -9.96 3.37 4.79
C PRO A 34 -9.46 3.90 6.13
N PHE A 35 -8.46 4.78 6.10
CA PHE A 35 -7.88 5.34 7.31
C PHE A 35 -8.88 6.22 8.08
N PRO A 36 -9.19 5.91 9.36
CA PRO A 36 -10.21 6.62 10.12
C PRO A 36 -9.63 7.88 10.79
N VAL A 37 -9.57 9.00 10.06
CA VAL A 37 -8.90 10.24 10.50
C VAL A 37 -9.43 10.73 11.85
N ARG A 38 -10.75 10.80 12.04
CA ARG A 38 -11.34 11.29 13.30
C ARG A 38 -10.97 10.43 14.50
N ALA A 39 -10.98 9.10 14.33
CA ALA A 39 -10.59 8.18 15.39
C ALA A 39 -9.09 8.32 15.71
N PHE A 40 -8.26 8.48 14.68
CA PHE A 40 -6.83 8.70 14.85
C PHE A 40 -6.51 9.98 15.64
N LEU A 41 -7.19 11.09 15.34
CA LEU A 41 -6.97 12.35 16.04
C LEU A 41 -7.40 12.29 17.52
N THR A 42 -8.34 11.42 17.87
CA THR A 42 -8.88 11.31 19.23
C THR A 42 -8.10 10.30 20.07
N ALA A 43 -7.84 9.11 19.51
CA ALA A 43 -7.22 8.01 20.23
C ALA A 43 -6.36 7.17 19.25
N PRO A 44 -5.18 7.67 18.85
CA PRO A 44 -4.34 7.01 17.85
C PRO A 44 -3.87 5.63 18.30
N ASP A 45 -3.69 5.43 19.61
CA ASP A 45 -3.24 4.16 20.16
C ASP A 45 -4.22 3.01 19.96
N ASN A 46 -5.52 3.31 19.82
CA ASN A 46 -6.56 2.31 19.55
C ASN A 46 -6.47 1.74 18.12
N LEU A 47 -5.71 2.40 17.23
CA LEU A 47 -5.53 1.99 15.84
C LEU A 47 -4.21 1.22 15.64
N GLN A 48 -3.41 1.03 16.70
CA GLN A 48 -2.15 0.31 16.61
C GLN A 48 -2.36 -1.14 16.18
N GLY A 49 -1.39 -1.65 15.41
CA GLY A 49 -1.40 -3.04 14.91
C GLY A 49 -2.28 -3.28 13.69
N ASN A 50 -3.13 -2.31 13.31
CA ASN A 50 -3.94 -2.38 12.11
C ASN A 50 -3.25 -1.72 10.90
N ARG A 51 -3.68 -2.10 9.69
CA ARG A 51 -3.25 -1.49 8.43
C ARG A 51 -4.44 -0.84 7.72
N TYR A 52 -4.21 0.38 7.23
CA TYR A 52 -5.22 1.19 6.59
C TYR A 52 -4.75 1.74 5.25
N THR A 53 -5.70 2.19 4.44
CA THR A 53 -5.48 2.93 3.20
C THR A 53 -5.76 4.42 3.42
N LEU A 54 -4.75 5.25 3.23
CA LEU A 54 -4.82 6.71 3.30
C LEU A 54 -4.58 7.29 1.91
N GLU A 55 -5.59 7.93 1.33
CA GLU A 55 -5.44 8.71 0.10
C GLU A 55 -5.20 10.18 0.46
N ALA A 56 -4.06 10.71 0.05
CA ALA A 56 -3.64 12.05 0.45
C ALA A 56 -2.72 12.70 -0.59
N GLU A 57 -2.69 14.02 -0.59
CA GLU A 57 -1.75 14.85 -1.33
C GLU A 57 -0.54 15.19 -0.45
N ILE A 58 0.68 15.14 -1.00
CA ILE A 58 1.87 15.56 -0.27
C ILE A 58 1.89 17.08 -0.20
N ASP A 59 1.78 17.61 1.02
CA ASP A 59 1.72 19.05 1.29
C ASP A 59 3.12 19.63 1.47
N GLN A 60 3.98 18.97 2.26
CA GLN A 60 5.38 19.37 2.42
C GLN A 60 6.26 18.21 2.91
N GLN A 61 7.57 18.30 2.65
CA GLN A 61 8.56 17.49 3.37
C GLN A 61 8.97 18.24 4.64
N ILE A 62 8.80 17.62 5.82
CA ILE A 62 9.11 18.23 7.10
C ILE A 62 10.59 18.02 7.43
N ASN A 63 11.06 16.77 7.33
CA ASN A 63 12.44 16.42 7.63
C ASN A 63 12.84 15.16 6.86
N TRP A 64 14.14 15.01 6.57
CA TRP A 64 14.73 13.81 6.02
C TRP A 64 16.08 13.54 6.69
N ARG A 65 16.34 12.27 6.97
CA ARG A 65 17.62 11.79 7.46
C ARG A 65 18.02 10.55 6.67
N GLU A 66 19.21 10.60 6.09
CA GLU A 66 19.83 9.48 5.39
C GLU A 66 19.90 8.24 6.28
N GLY A 67 19.58 7.07 5.72
CA GLY A 67 19.56 5.79 6.44
C GLY A 67 18.38 5.59 7.40
N VAL A 68 17.55 6.62 7.62
CA VAL A 68 16.35 6.54 8.48
C VAL A 68 15.10 6.69 7.64
N GLY A 69 14.96 7.80 6.92
CA GLY A 69 13.79 8.11 6.11
C GLY A 69 13.36 9.56 6.24
N ARG A 70 12.12 9.83 5.84
CA ARG A 70 11.54 11.17 5.83
C ARG A 70 10.20 11.22 6.55
N LEU A 71 9.98 12.35 7.22
CA LEU A 71 8.69 12.74 7.75
C LEU A 71 8.10 13.78 6.80
N ILE A 72 6.91 13.51 6.28
CA ILE A 72 6.20 14.42 5.37
C ILE A 72 4.84 14.77 5.97
N ALA A 73 4.33 15.96 5.64
CA ALA A 73 2.93 16.30 5.88
C ALA A 73 2.13 15.95 4.63
N VAL A 74 0.99 15.29 4.83
CA VAL A 74 0.03 14.99 3.77
C VAL A 74 -1.32 15.57 4.12
N ARG A 75 -2.09 15.97 3.10
CA ARG A 75 -3.46 16.44 3.23
C ARG A 75 -4.42 15.36 2.74
N THR A 76 -5.26 14.83 3.63
CA THR A 76 -6.17 13.74 3.28
C THR A 76 -7.17 14.18 2.23
N LEU A 77 -7.42 13.37 1.20
CA LEU A 77 -8.35 13.75 0.12
C LEU A 77 -9.82 13.76 0.57
N ARG A 78 -10.17 12.99 1.62
CA ARG A 78 -11.57 12.86 2.09
C ARG A 78 -11.98 13.90 3.11
N GLU A 79 -11.09 14.22 4.05
CA GLU A 79 -11.41 15.04 5.23
C GLU A 79 -10.58 16.33 5.29
N ASP A 80 -9.81 16.63 4.25
CA ASP A 80 -8.91 17.80 4.13
C ASP A 80 -7.99 18.02 5.36
N THR A 81 -7.73 16.95 6.11
CA THR A 81 -6.95 17.00 7.35
C THR A 81 -5.48 16.82 7.05
N ARG A 82 -4.64 17.59 7.74
CA ARG A 82 -3.19 17.50 7.61
C ARG A 82 -2.61 16.51 8.62
N LEU A 83 -1.93 15.48 8.14
CA LEU A 83 -1.36 14.40 8.95
C LEU A 83 0.14 14.24 8.67
N PRO A 84 0.96 14.00 9.70
CA PRO A 84 2.34 13.59 9.51
C PRO A 84 2.41 12.09 9.17
N VAL A 85 3.17 11.74 8.13
CA VAL A 85 3.46 10.33 7.79
C VAL A 85 4.95 10.11 7.63
N PHE A 86 5.42 8.97 8.12
CA PHE A 86 6.81 8.55 8.05
C PHE A 86 7.02 7.54 6.93
N ILE A 87 8.08 7.76 6.16
CA ILE A 87 8.45 6.94 5.02
C ILE A 87 9.91 6.54 5.21
N ALA A 88 10.14 5.24 5.43
CA ALA A 88 11.48 4.70 5.60
C ALA A 88 12.35 4.93 4.35
N ASP A 89 13.64 5.15 4.57
CA ASP A 89 14.60 5.38 3.49
C ASP A 89 14.67 4.20 2.51
N SER A 90 14.54 2.97 3.05
CA SER A 90 14.56 1.71 2.30
C SER A 90 13.47 1.59 1.23
N MET A 91 12.41 2.42 1.25
CA MET A 91 11.42 2.45 0.18
C MET A 91 11.94 3.11 -1.10
N ASN A 92 13.03 3.90 -1.06
CA ASN A 92 13.63 4.58 -2.20
C ASN A 92 12.60 5.33 -3.08
N ALA A 93 11.54 5.86 -2.47
CA ALA A 93 10.45 6.51 -3.20
C ALA A 93 10.86 7.91 -3.67
N ASN A 94 10.66 8.24 -4.95
CA ASN A 94 10.77 9.61 -5.42
C ASN A 94 9.42 10.31 -5.22
N LEU A 95 9.32 11.10 -4.16
CA LEU A 95 8.08 11.76 -3.74
C LEU A 95 8.16 13.25 -4.04
N LEU A 96 7.13 13.77 -4.68
CA LEU A 96 7.02 15.18 -5.03
C LEU A 96 5.86 15.84 -4.27
N VAL A 97 6.07 17.09 -3.85
CA VAL A 97 5.01 17.93 -3.29
C VAL A 97 3.91 18.14 -4.34
N ALA A 98 2.67 18.34 -3.88
CA ALA A 98 1.46 18.47 -4.68
C ALA A 98 1.09 17.21 -5.50
N GLN A 99 1.76 16.07 -5.27
CA GLN A 99 1.32 14.78 -5.83
C GLN A 99 0.43 14.01 -4.87
N ARG A 100 -0.55 13.32 -5.46
CA ARG A 100 -1.51 12.48 -4.76
C ARG A 100 -1.04 11.03 -4.77
N TYR A 101 -1.18 10.40 -3.62
CA TYR A 101 -0.79 9.01 -3.40
C TYR A 101 -1.85 8.29 -2.58
N ARG A 102 -1.94 6.99 -2.82
CA ARG A 102 -2.54 6.02 -1.93
C ARG A 102 -1.43 5.40 -1.09
N PHE A 103 -1.43 5.70 0.19
CA PHE A 103 -0.54 5.13 1.19
C PHE A 103 -1.23 3.95 1.87
N GLU A 104 -0.55 2.83 2.00
CA GLU A 104 -0.88 1.85 3.03
C GLU A 104 -0.08 2.17 4.28
N VAL A 105 -0.78 2.45 5.37
CA VAL A 105 -0.18 2.90 6.62
C VAL A 105 -0.49 1.94 7.76
N SER A 106 0.47 1.76 8.66
CA SER A 106 0.26 1.18 9.98
C SER A 106 0.38 2.28 11.04
N VAL A 107 -0.44 2.21 12.09
CA VAL A 107 -0.27 3.09 13.25
C VAL A 107 0.68 2.40 14.22
N ARG A 108 1.82 3.03 14.50
CA ARG A 108 2.81 2.54 15.45
C ARG A 108 2.70 3.30 16.77
N LYS A 109 3.46 2.84 17.77
CA LYS A 109 3.49 3.42 19.12
C LYS A 109 3.62 4.95 19.08
N GLY A 110 2.77 5.63 19.85
CA GLY A 110 2.75 7.10 19.93
C GLY A 110 2.09 7.78 18.72
N GLY A 111 1.27 7.04 17.96
CA GLY A 111 0.53 7.58 16.82
C GLY A 111 1.35 7.80 15.55
N LEU A 112 2.53 7.18 15.43
CA LEU A 112 3.35 7.29 14.23
C LEU A 112 2.67 6.58 13.05
N LEU A 113 2.27 7.35 12.03
CA LEU A 113 1.78 6.80 10.77
C LEU A 113 2.95 6.34 9.91
N TYR A 114 3.21 5.04 9.91
CA TYR A 114 4.29 4.43 9.17
C TYR A 114 3.77 3.93 7.82
N VAL A 115 4.34 4.43 6.73
CA VAL A 115 4.00 3.99 5.38
C VAL A 115 4.65 2.64 5.10
N GLU A 116 3.83 1.64 4.82
CA GLU A 116 4.25 0.29 4.48
C GLU A 116 4.37 0.10 2.96
N ARG A 117 3.46 0.71 2.20
CA ARG A 117 3.44 0.73 0.73
C ARG A 117 2.85 2.05 0.25
N LEU A 118 3.21 2.47 -0.95
CA LEU A 118 2.62 3.64 -1.59
C LEU A 118 2.45 3.43 -3.08
N LYS A 119 1.40 4.03 -3.62
CA LYS A 119 1.12 4.05 -5.06
C LYS A 119 0.67 5.46 -5.44
N LYS A 120 1.28 6.04 -6.47
CA LYS A 120 0.84 7.32 -7.02
C LYS A 120 -0.57 7.18 -7.61
N LEU A 121 -1.43 8.18 -7.34
CA LEU A 121 -2.79 8.28 -7.89
C LEU A 121 -2.81 8.99 -9.24
#